data_AF-A0A5B8MBC2-F1
#
_entry.id   AF-A0A5B8MBC2-F1
#
_cell.length_a   1.000
_cell.length_b   1.000
_cell.length_c   1.000
_cell.angle_alpha   90.00
_cell.angle_beta   90.00
_cell.angle_gamma   90.00
#
_symmetry.space_group_name_H-M   'P 1'
#
loop_
_entity.id
_entity.type
_entity.pdbx_description
1 polymer ?
#
loop_
_entity_poly.entity_id
_entity_poly.type
_entity_poly.pdbx_seq_one_letter_code
_entity_poly.pdbx_strand_id
1 'polypeptide(L)'
;MEDQGKVLKKLVLYSVCMWMVPAVLYYVCTSLSIEDTAEKPQAYAYAAVIAVNLVVLAYIVQALYHGGLLRKRALCRPFVVGGKSPAGLRGLESAVGFGARRVVGVRAYSGSQDKKKSKTIYVCEDCGEDFAQWHGKCPSCGNWNTLKQLRVAKAPDPGLGGGAGVQAIAGMSSVAESHVSSSERSKLAWVAPEEGPKLLKDVSVKDDNEFRLRFAEEEGAEFGRVLGGGLVPGSMVLVGGDPGVGKSTLLLQIAGLLSQEGNGDKENKCVLYVSGEESTQQLALRASRLEVDSQQSGLYLYSATNLEEILACMGRLKPAAVVIDSIQTVYLAQAKGAAGSQSQIRECATALLQAAKLYSIATFVIGHVTKSRELAGPKMLEHLVDVVLYLEGERFEHHRLLRTTKNRYGATDEVGVFKMAPNGLKPVLDPSIFFAESTANGLSYPAVAITMEGTRPLLVEIQALCSEIQGGENQKYIRSANGVNYNRLFMLLAVLSKHAGIFVGGTSLFLNVTGGFKIREPAADLAVLMAIVSSYLDKKIAPGTALVGEIGLGGELRAVGQLERRVIEAQKVGFQRVVVPHSQQGAPKVEGIRVVPVKSVKDAIAAALQ
;
A
#
# COMPACT_ATOMS: atom_id res chain seq x y z
N MET A 1 33.72 -51.97 11.98
CA MET A 1 32.82 -50.84 11.62
C MET A 1 33.56 -49.59 11.13
N GLU A 2 34.89 -49.47 11.24
CA GLU A 2 35.64 -48.30 10.74
C GLU A 2 35.92 -48.29 9.23
N ASP A 3 35.98 -49.46 8.57
CA ASP A 3 36.30 -49.52 7.12
C ASP A 3 35.10 -49.24 6.20
N GLN A 4 33.86 -49.41 6.68
CA GLN A 4 32.68 -49.08 5.89
C GLN A 4 32.46 -47.56 5.74
N GLY A 5 32.92 -46.76 6.71
CA GLY A 5 32.85 -45.29 6.64
C GLY A 5 33.77 -44.66 5.59
N LYS A 6 34.91 -45.28 5.29
CA LYS A 6 35.85 -44.81 4.25
C LYS A 6 35.35 -45.11 2.84
N VAL A 7 34.68 -46.25 2.66
CA VAL A 7 34.05 -46.63 1.38
C VAL A 7 32.84 -45.74 1.09
N LEU A 8 32.01 -45.45 2.11
CA LEU A 8 30.85 -44.55 1.97
C LEU A 8 31.29 -43.12 1.60
N LYS A 9 32.35 -42.59 2.24
CA LYS A 9 32.90 -41.27 1.89
C LYS A 9 33.46 -41.22 0.48
N LYS A 10 34.10 -42.28 -0.01
CA LYS A 10 34.55 -42.37 -1.41
C LYS A 10 33.39 -42.43 -2.40
N LEU A 11 32.32 -43.16 -2.08
CA LEU A 11 31.12 -43.26 -2.93
C LEU A 11 30.34 -41.94 -3.02
N VAL A 12 30.17 -41.23 -1.91
CA VAL A 12 29.52 -39.91 -1.89
C VAL A 12 30.35 -38.89 -2.67
N LEU A 13 31.69 -38.91 -2.54
CA LEU A 13 32.57 -38.02 -3.29
C LEU A 13 32.55 -38.32 -4.80
N TYR A 14 32.50 -39.60 -5.19
CA TYR A 14 32.37 -40.02 -6.58
C TYR A 14 31.02 -39.59 -7.18
N SER A 15 29.93 -39.70 -6.41
CA SER A 15 28.60 -39.23 -6.81
C SER A 15 28.55 -37.71 -6.99
N VAL A 16 29.19 -36.95 -6.11
CA VAL A 16 29.22 -35.48 -6.21
C VAL A 16 30.05 -35.04 -7.43
N CYS A 17 31.21 -35.67 -7.69
CA CYS A 17 32.03 -35.36 -8.86
C CYS A 17 31.38 -35.79 -10.18
N MET A 18 30.68 -36.94 -10.23
CA MET A 18 30.01 -37.40 -11.46
C MET A 18 28.79 -36.57 -11.84
N TRP A 19 28.11 -35.92 -10.89
CA TRP A 19 26.88 -35.17 -11.17
C TRP A 19 27.10 -33.66 -11.25
N MET A 20 27.96 -33.08 -10.39
CA MET A 20 28.17 -31.63 -10.41
C MET A 20 29.03 -31.18 -11.58
N VAL A 21 30.05 -31.96 -11.99
CA VAL A 21 30.97 -31.53 -13.05
C VAL A 21 30.27 -31.46 -14.42
N PRO A 22 29.45 -32.44 -14.83
CA PRO A 22 28.67 -32.33 -16.06
C PRO A 22 27.57 -31.27 -15.99
N ALA A 23 26.95 -31.06 -14.82
CA ALA A 23 25.94 -30.02 -14.65
C ALA A 23 26.53 -28.61 -14.78
N VAL A 24 27.72 -28.37 -14.22
CA VAL A 24 28.45 -27.11 -14.36
C VAL A 24 28.96 -26.91 -15.78
N LEU A 25 29.48 -27.96 -16.43
CA LEU A 25 29.87 -27.91 -17.84
C LEU A 25 28.67 -27.67 -18.78
N TYR A 26 27.52 -28.31 -18.52
CA TYR A 26 26.29 -28.10 -19.26
C TYR A 26 25.77 -26.67 -19.09
N TYR A 27 25.82 -26.13 -17.86
CA TYR A 27 25.42 -24.74 -17.58
C TYR A 27 26.36 -23.73 -18.24
N VAL A 28 27.67 -23.99 -18.24
CA VAL A 28 28.67 -23.16 -18.93
C VAL A 28 28.49 -23.24 -20.45
N CYS A 29 28.24 -24.42 -21.02
CA CYS A 29 27.99 -24.59 -22.45
C CYS A 29 26.66 -23.96 -22.91
N THR A 30 25.58 -24.12 -22.14
CA THR A 30 24.29 -23.45 -22.45
C THR A 30 24.37 -21.93 -22.31
N SER A 31 25.22 -21.42 -21.40
CA SER A 31 25.50 -19.98 -21.29
C SER A 31 26.38 -19.43 -22.41
N LEU A 32 27.16 -20.29 -23.08
CA LEU A 32 28.02 -19.94 -24.22
C LEU A 32 27.31 -20.01 -25.58
N SER A 33 26.12 -20.61 -25.67
CA SER A 33 25.32 -20.70 -26.92
C SER A 33 24.40 -19.50 -27.16
N ILE A 34 24.55 -18.41 -26.41
CA ILE A 34 23.85 -17.14 -26.66
C ILE A 34 24.80 -16.27 -27.51
N GLU A 35 24.85 -16.56 -28.80
CA GLU A 35 25.36 -15.60 -29.79
C GLU A 35 24.28 -14.56 -30.11
N ASP A 36 24.74 -13.34 -30.36
CA ASP A 36 23.99 -12.13 -30.69
C ASP A 36 23.23 -11.44 -29.55
N THR A 37 23.93 -10.54 -28.83
CA THR A 37 23.61 -9.10 -28.82
C THR A 37 24.66 -8.29 -28.06
N ALA A 38 25.01 -7.15 -28.62
CA ALA A 38 26.07 -6.27 -28.15
C ALA A 38 25.70 -5.51 -26.87
N GLU A 39 26.38 -5.77 -25.75
CA GLU A 39 26.49 -4.81 -24.64
C GLU A 39 27.70 -5.13 -23.72
N LYS A 40 28.67 -4.21 -23.67
CA LYS A 40 29.94 -4.32 -22.92
C LYS A 40 29.86 -4.50 -21.37
N PRO A 41 28.74 -4.31 -20.65
CA PRO A 41 28.68 -4.61 -19.21
C PRO A 41 28.64 -6.11 -18.86
N GLN A 42 28.15 -6.97 -19.75
CA GLN A 42 27.93 -8.39 -19.44
C GLN A 42 29.23 -9.22 -19.43
N ALA A 43 30.22 -8.85 -20.24
CA ALA A 43 31.52 -9.52 -20.29
C ALA A 43 32.27 -9.49 -18.94
N TYR A 44 32.10 -8.43 -18.14
CA TYR A 44 32.70 -8.33 -16.80
C TYR A 44 32.01 -9.24 -15.77
N ALA A 45 30.69 -9.43 -15.89
CA ALA A 45 29.94 -10.36 -15.05
C ALA A 45 30.36 -11.81 -15.33
N TYR A 46 30.53 -12.18 -16.61
CA TYR A 46 31.01 -13.50 -17.00
C TYR A 46 32.46 -13.75 -16.54
N ALA A 47 33.35 -12.76 -16.68
CA ALA A 47 34.72 -12.84 -16.17
C ALA A 47 34.77 -13.01 -14.64
N ALA A 48 33.89 -12.33 -13.90
CA ALA A 48 33.79 -12.46 -12.44
C ALA A 48 33.29 -13.85 -12.02
N VAL A 49 32.30 -14.41 -12.71
CA VAL A 49 31.78 -15.77 -12.43
C VAL A 49 32.86 -16.83 -12.72
N ILE A 50 33.62 -16.68 -13.80
CA ILE A 50 34.75 -17.56 -14.11
C ILE A 50 35.84 -17.46 -13.03
N ALA A 51 36.18 -16.25 -12.57
CA ALA A 51 37.18 -16.04 -11.53
C ALA A 51 36.75 -16.65 -10.19
N VAL A 52 35.49 -16.49 -9.78
CA VAL A 52 34.95 -17.09 -8.55
C VAL A 52 34.99 -18.61 -8.63
N ASN A 53 34.60 -19.19 -9.76
CA ASN A 53 34.63 -20.64 -9.95
C ASN A 53 36.06 -21.21 -9.94
N LEU A 54 37.05 -20.48 -10.48
CA LEU A 54 38.46 -20.87 -10.40
C LEU A 54 39.01 -20.81 -8.97
N VAL A 55 38.60 -19.83 -8.16
CA VAL A 55 38.96 -19.74 -6.74
C VAL A 55 38.34 -20.88 -5.94
N VAL A 56 37.07 -21.22 -6.19
CA VAL A 56 36.41 -22.38 -5.56
C VAL A 56 37.13 -23.68 -5.95
N LEU A 57 37.51 -23.84 -7.22
CA LEU A 57 38.26 -25.00 -7.69
C LEU A 57 39.63 -25.09 -7.00
N ALA A 58 40.33 -23.97 -6.84
CA ALA A 58 41.62 -23.90 -6.14
C ALA A 58 41.49 -24.29 -4.65
N TYR A 59 40.44 -23.83 -3.97
CA TYR A 59 40.15 -24.20 -2.58
C TYR A 59 39.82 -25.69 -2.43
N ILE A 60 39.07 -26.26 -3.38
CA ILE A 60 38.78 -27.71 -3.41
C ILE A 60 40.07 -28.51 -3.62
N VAL A 61 40.92 -28.10 -4.55
CA VAL A 61 42.23 -28.75 -4.79
C VAL A 61 43.14 -28.63 -3.56
N GLN A 62 43.15 -27.49 -2.88
CA GLN A 62 43.93 -27.26 -1.66
C GLN A 62 43.41 -28.06 -0.46
N ALA A 63 42.08 -28.18 -0.32
CA ALA A 63 41.45 -29.04 0.67
C ALA A 63 41.75 -30.53 0.42
N LEU A 64 41.78 -30.96 -0.85
CA LEU A 64 42.16 -32.33 -1.24
C LEU A 64 43.65 -32.61 -1.01
N TYR A 65 44.51 -31.59 -1.14
CA TYR A 65 45.95 -31.68 -0.86
C TYR A 65 46.24 -31.80 0.64
N HIS A 66 45.60 -30.97 1.48
CA HIS A 66 45.77 -31.04 2.94
C HIS A 66 45.07 -32.25 3.58
N GLY A 67 44.01 -32.77 2.96
CA GLY A 67 43.35 -34.02 3.36
C GLY A 67 44.13 -35.30 3.03
N GLY A 68 45.35 -35.20 2.51
CA GLY A 68 46.26 -36.35 2.26
C GLY A 68 45.87 -37.26 1.09
N LEU A 69 44.91 -36.84 0.25
CA LEU A 69 44.39 -37.62 -0.88
C LEU A 69 45.15 -37.40 -2.20
N LEU A 70 46.00 -36.38 -2.31
CA LEU A 70 46.86 -36.11 -3.47
C LEU A 70 48.35 -36.32 -3.12
N ARG A 71 49.02 -37.27 -3.79
CA ARG A 71 50.49 -37.47 -3.67
C ARG A 71 51.25 -36.56 -4.64
N LYS A 72 52.43 -36.08 -4.21
CA LYS A 72 53.34 -35.06 -4.80
C LYS A 72 53.81 -35.19 -6.27
N ARG A 73 53.21 -36.02 -7.13
CA ARG A 73 53.64 -36.17 -8.54
C ARG A 73 52.48 -36.02 -9.51
N ALA A 74 52.11 -34.78 -9.80
CA ALA A 74 51.57 -34.33 -11.08
C ALA A 74 51.35 -32.81 -11.01
N LEU A 75 51.60 -32.10 -12.11
CA LEU A 75 51.45 -30.65 -12.32
C LEU A 75 52.66 -29.77 -11.96
N CYS A 76 53.82 -30.10 -12.54
CA CYS A 76 54.79 -29.09 -12.95
C CYS A 76 54.73 -28.92 -14.47
N ARG A 77 54.01 -27.91 -14.96
CA ARG A 77 54.35 -27.15 -16.18
C ARG A 77 53.77 -25.73 -16.02
N PRO A 78 54.57 -24.67 -16.13
CA PRO A 78 54.07 -23.31 -15.99
C PRO A 78 53.30 -22.90 -17.25
N PHE A 79 52.06 -22.44 -17.09
CA PHE A 79 51.34 -21.73 -18.12
C PHE A 79 51.79 -20.26 -18.06
N VAL A 80 52.58 -19.83 -19.05
CA VAL A 80 53.05 -18.46 -19.20
C VAL A 80 51.97 -17.64 -19.88
N VAL A 81 51.40 -16.66 -19.17
CA VAL A 81 50.65 -15.56 -19.80
C VAL A 81 51.48 -14.30 -19.62
N GLY A 82 52.08 -13.85 -20.72
CA GLY A 82 52.76 -12.57 -20.80
C GLY A 82 51.75 -11.42 -20.86
N GLY A 83 51.92 -10.43 -20.00
CA GLY A 83 51.11 -9.20 -20.00
C GLY A 83 51.52 -8.29 -18.85
N LYS A 84 51.98 -7.08 -19.18
CA LYS A 84 52.67 -6.11 -18.33
C LYS A 84 51.86 -5.67 -17.10
N SER A 85 52.54 -5.54 -15.94
CA SER A 85 52.05 -4.73 -14.81
C SER A 85 52.18 -3.23 -15.12
N PRO A 86 51.45 -2.34 -14.41
CA PRO A 86 52.04 -1.80 -13.19
C PRO A 86 51.10 -1.55 -11.99
N ALA A 87 51.70 -1.78 -10.83
CA ALA A 87 51.65 -1.00 -9.59
C ALA A 87 50.36 -0.92 -8.76
N GLY A 88 50.42 -1.62 -7.62
CA GLY A 88 50.09 -1.00 -6.33
C GLY A 88 49.14 -1.79 -5.45
N LEU A 89 49.67 -2.63 -4.54
CA LEU A 89 49.20 -2.83 -3.17
C LEU A 89 50.12 -3.83 -2.46
N ARG A 90 50.94 -3.32 -1.53
CA ARG A 90 51.70 -4.10 -0.56
C ARG A 90 50.92 -4.14 0.76
N GLY A 91 50.96 -5.29 1.42
CA GLY A 91 51.05 -5.37 2.88
C GLY A 91 49.82 -5.88 3.61
N LEU A 92 49.75 -7.20 3.83
CA LEU A 92 49.14 -7.80 5.03
C LEU A 92 49.65 -9.23 5.22
N GLU A 93 50.77 -9.35 5.92
CA GLU A 93 51.21 -10.58 6.59
C GLU A 93 51.46 -10.25 8.07
N SER A 94 51.34 -11.27 8.91
CA SER A 94 51.62 -11.34 10.36
C SER A 94 50.44 -11.16 11.33
N ALA A 95 49.84 -12.30 11.73
CA ALA A 95 49.24 -12.47 13.05
C ALA A 95 49.16 -13.96 13.44
N VAL A 96 50.29 -14.57 13.82
CA VAL A 96 50.32 -15.76 14.68
C VAL A 96 51.58 -15.67 15.56
N GLY A 97 51.44 -15.63 16.88
CA GLY A 97 52.59 -15.59 17.80
C GLY A 97 52.27 -15.43 19.29
N PHE A 98 52.16 -16.58 19.95
CA PHE A 98 52.18 -16.93 21.39
C PHE A 98 52.74 -15.95 22.46
N GLY A 99 51.94 -15.75 23.52
CA GLY A 99 52.20 -16.04 24.94
C GLY A 99 53.44 -15.54 25.71
N ALA A 100 53.23 -14.76 26.78
CA ALA A 100 53.94 -14.87 28.08
C ALA A 100 53.29 -14.02 29.20
N ARG A 101 53.24 -14.57 30.42
CA ARG A 101 52.81 -13.95 31.69
C ARG A 101 53.82 -12.92 32.22
N ARG A 102 53.36 -11.80 32.83
CA ARG A 102 53.85 -11.28 34.13
C ARG A 102 53.07 -10.04 34.64
N VAL A 103 52.55 -10.19 35.86
CA VAL A 103 52.60 -9.34 37.06
C VAL A 103 52.20 -7.85 36.99
N VAL A 104 51.32 -7.53 37.95
CA VAL A 104 50.79 -6.25 38.42
C VAL A 104 51.86 -5.18 38.65
N GLY A 105 51.59 -3.96 38.17
CA GLY A 105 52.29 -2.74 38.54
C GLY A 105 51.37 -1.53 38.34
N VAL A 106 50.88 -0.97 39.45
CA VAL A 106 50.17 0.30 39.48
C VAL A 106 51.17 1.41 39.13
N ARG A 107 50.90 2.17 38.07
CA ARG A 107 51.51 3.49 37.85
C ARG A 107 50.46 4.45 37.31
N ALA A 108 50.22 5.49 38.08
CA ALA A 108 49.47 6.67 37.69
C ALA A 108 50.09 7.30 36.43
N TYR A 109 49.25 7.67 35.47
CA TYR A 109 49.62 8.62 34.43
C TYR A 109 48.54 9.70 34.32
N SER A 110 49.03 10.92 34.52
CA SER A 110 48.48 12.21 34.14
C SER A 110 47.88 12.20 32.73
N GLY A 111 46.84 13.01 32.55
CA GLY A 111 46.02 13.07 31.35
C GLY A 111 46.78 13.18 30.03
N SER A 112 46.36 12.36 29.07
CA SER A 112 46.54 12.60 27.64
C SER A 112 45.17 12.93 27.04
N GLN A 113 45.05 14.11 26.44
CA GLN A 113 43.93 14.45 25.58
C GLN A 113 43.83 13.43 24.44
N ASP A 114 42.79 12.59 24.47
CA ASP A 114 42.50 11.69 23.37
C ASP A 114 41.93 12.49 22.19
N LYS A 115 42.69 12.49 21.09
CA LYS A 115 42.33 13.12 19.82
C LYS A 115 41.16 12.33 19.21
N LYS A 116 39.93 12.74 19.56
CA LYS A 116 38.66 12.12 19.16
C LYS A 116 38.56 11.99 17.62
N LYS A 117 38.48 10.74 17.12
CA LYS A 117 38.31 10.42 15.69
C LYS A 117 36.85 10.54 15.28
N SER A 118 36.58 11.13 14.11
CA SER A 118 35.24 11.27 13.51
C SER A 118 34.63 9.91 13.16
N LYS A 119 33.37 9.67 13.55
CA LYS A 119 32.63 8.45 13.22
C LYS A 119 32.12 8.53 11.77
N THR A 120 32.44 7.51 10.98
CA THR A 120 31.96 7.37 9.61
C THR A 120 30.63 6.61 9.62
N ILE A 121 29.64 7.10 8.88
CA ILE A 121 28.34 6.43 8.67
C ILE A 121 28.08 6.34 7.17
N TYR A 122 27.42 5.28 6.73
CA TYR A 122 27.07 5.05 5.32
C TYR A 122 25.57 5.17 5.15
N VAL A 123 25.10 6.09 4.32
CA VAL A 123 23.67 6.34 4.10
C VAL A 123 23.30 5.95 2.69
N CYS A 124 22.21 5.20 2.53
CA CYS A 124 21.71 4.86 1.20
C CYS A 124 21.00 6.07 0.58
N GLU A 125 21.39 6.49 -0.63
CA GLU A 125 20.75 7.59 -1.35
C GLU A 125 19.31 7.28 -1.77
N ASP A 126 19.02 6.01 -2.04
CA ASP A 126 17.70 5.59 -2.54
C ASP A 126 16.68 5.38 -1.41
N CYS A 127 17.09 4.86 -0.25
CA CYS A 127 16.17 4.54 0.85
C CYS A 127 16.41 5.31 2.15
N GLY A 128 17.49 6.10 2.22
CA GLY A 128 17.80 6.95 3.37
C GLY A 128 18.28 6.23 4.63
N GLU A 129 18.36 4.90 4.62
CA GLU A 129 18.77 4.10 5.78
C GLU A 129 20.27 4.25 6.06
N ASP A 130 20.66 4.34 7.33
CA ASP A 130 22.04 4.49 7.76
C ASP A 130 22.65 3.18 8.30
N PHE A 131 23.90 2.94 7.92
CA PHE A 131 24.65 1.74 8.27
C PHE A 131 26.01 2.11 8.85
N ALA A 132 26.44 1.37 9.86
CA ALA A 132 27.75 1.57 10.49
C ALA A 132 28.93 1.10 9.62
N GLN A 133 28.67 0.25 8.62
CA GLN A 133 29.67 -0.36 7.75
C GLN A 133 29.19 -0.36 6.28
N TRP A 134 30.14 -0.38 5.34
CA TRP A 134 29.85 -0.45 3.92
C TRP A 134 29.45 -1.86 3.51
N HIS A 135 28.29 -2.01 2.85
CA HIS A 135 27.78 -3.32 2.44
C HIS A 135 27.74 -3.50 0.90
N GLY A 136 28.13 -2.50 0.11
CA GLY A 136 28.12 -2.50 -1.37
C GLY A 136 26.73 -2.52 -2.02
N LYS A 137 25.83 -3.32 -1.45
CA LYS A 137 24.38 -3.37 -1.68
C LYS A 137 23.69 -2.85 -0.42
N CYS A 138 22.65 -2.03 -0.57
CA CYS A 138 21.86 -1.58 0.57
C CYS A 138 21.07 -2.76 1.17
N PRO A 139 21.26 -3.09 2.47
CA PRO A 139 20.50 -4.15 3.14
C PRO A 139 18.99 -3.89 3.21
N SER A 140 18.56 -2.63 3.16
CA SER A 140 17.15 -2.24 3.31
C SER A 140 16.39 -2.27 1.97
N CYS A 141 16.90 -1.60 0.93
CA CYS A 141 16.24 -1.55 -0.39
C CYS A 141 16.78 -2.52 -1.44
N GLY A 142 17.92 -3.17 -1.18
CA GLY A 142 18.50 -4.14 -2.10
C GLY A 142 19.21 -3.55 -3.34
N ASN A 143 19.28 -2.23 -3.47
CA ASN A 143 19.97 -1.58 -4.60
C ASN A 143 21.49 -1.58 -4.41
N TRP A 144 22.21 -1.70 -5.52
CA TRP A 144 23.68 -1.71 -5.56
C TRP A 144 24.23 -0.30 -5.76
N ASN A 145 25.39 -0.01 -5.16
CA ASN A 145 26.10 1.27 -5.31
C ASN A 145 25.34 2.52 -4.82
N THR A 146 24.32 2.35 -3.98
CA THR A 146 23.52 3.46 -3.46
C THR A 146 24.00 3.97 -2.10
N LEU A 147 24.95 3.29 -1.44
CA LEU A 147 25.50 3.72 -0.17
C LEU A 147 26.51 4.84 -0.40
N LYS A 148 26.38 5.97 0.28
CA LYS A 148 27.39 7.02 0.33
C LYS A 148 27.97 7.18 1.72
N GLN A 149 29.28 7.38 1.76
CA GLN A 149 30.00 7.62 3.00
C GLN A 149 29.79 9.08 3.44
N LEU A 150 29.15 9.27 4.59
CA LEU A 150 29.03 10.57 5.25
C LEU A 150 29.96 10.60 6.47
N ARG A 151 30.85 11.60 6.49
CA ARG A 151 31.64 11.93 7.68
C ARG A 151 30.81 12.90 8.52
N VAL A 152 30.24 12.40 9.60
CA VAL A 152 29.44 13.24 10.51
C VAL A 152 30.40 14.02 11.41
N ALA A 153 30.45 15.34 11.26
CA ALA A 153 30.97 16.21 12.31
C ALA A 153 29.99 16.16 13.50
N LYS A 154 30.51 16.09 14.72
CA LYS A 154 29.70 15.85 15.93
C LYS A 154 28.55 16.86 16.01
N ALA A 155 27.31 16.39 15.98
CA ALA A 155 26.16 17.15 16.47
C ALA A 155 26.33 17.38 18.00
N PRO A 156 25.82 18.49 18.55
CA PRO A 156 25.69 18.61 20.01
C PRO A 156 24.86 17.43 20.54
N ASP A 157 25.18 16.99 21.77
CA ASP A 157 24.69 15.73 22.35
C ASP A 157 23.17 15.58 22.26
N PRO A 158 22.65 14.33 22.18
CA PRO A 158 21.22 14.08 22.02
C PRO A 158 20.49 14.34 23.35
N GLY A 159 20.17 15.60 23.61
CA GLY A 159 19.07 15.99 24.47
C GLY A 159 17.77 15.96 23.67
N LEU A 160 16.85 15.09 24.09
CA LEU A 160 15.40 15.11 23.84
C LEU A 160 14.91 15.74 22.51
N GLY A 161 14.50 14.85 21.61
CA GLY A 161 13.70 15.04 20.40
C GLY A 161 13.18 16.45 20.11
N GLY A 162 13.88 17.14 19.20
CA GLY A 162 13.36 18.29 18.48
C GLY A 162 13.68 18.12 17.00
N GLY A 163 12.87 17.37 16.25
CA GLY A 163 12.91 17.42 14.79
C GLY A 163 12.66 18.84 14.30
N ALA A 164 13.03 19.16 13.07
CA ALA A 164 12.80 20.49 12.48
C ALA A 164 11.33 20.93 12.61
N GLY A 165 10.39 19.97 12.54
CA GLY A 165 8.98 20.23 12.80
C GLY A 165 8.64 20.68 14.23
N VAL A 166 9.32 20.15 15.26
CA VAL A 166 9.14 20.56 16.67
C VAL A 166 9.75 21.94 16.91
N GLN A 167 10.92 22.20 16.30
CA GLN A 167 11.60 23.49 16.41
C GLN A 167 10.83 24.63 15.72
N ALA A 168 10.15 24.36 14.61
CA ALA A 168 9.26 25.33 13.96
C ALA A 168 8.12 25.78 14.89
N ILE A 169 7.47 24.83 15.59
CA ILE A 169 6.39 25.16 16.54
C ILE A 169 6.95 25.92 17.76
N ALA A 170 8.12 25.51 18.27
CA ALA A 170 8.78 26.21 19.37
C ALA A 170 9.23 27.64 18.99
N GLY A 171 9.70 27.83 17.76
CA GLY A 171 10.07 29.14 17.22
C GLY A 171 8.87 30.06 17.07
N MET A 172 7.69 29.55 16.70
CA MET A 172 6.47 30.36 16.62
C MET A 172 5.99 30.87 17.98
N SER A 173 6.28 30.15 19.06
CA SER A 173 5.96 30.58 20.42
C SER A 173 6.70 31.87 20.81
N SER A 174 7.82 32.20 20.14
CA SER A 174 8.57 33.44 20.34
C SER A 174 7.96 34.68 19.65
N VAL A 175 7.13 34.50 18.61
CA VAL A 175 6.50 35.63 17.88
C VAL A 175 5.20 36.09 18.57
N ALA A 176 4.68 35.30 19.51
CA ALA A 176 3.56 35.65 20.39
C ALA A 176 4.03 36.22 21.76
N GLU A 177 5.31 36.61 21.89
CA GLU A 177 5.91 37.09 23.13
C GLU A 177 5.62 38.57 23.42
N SER A 178 4.39 38.87 23.82
CA SER A 178 4.19 39.96 24.79
C SER A 178 3.37 39.56 26.03
N HIS A 179 2.66 38.43 26.03
CA HIS A 179 1.91 37.98 27.21
C HIS A 179 1.75 36.45 27.25
N VAL A 180 2.81 35.69 27.53
CA VAL A 180 2.71 34.25 27.78
C VAL A 180 3.61 33.84 28.95
N SER A 181 3.00 33.32 30.01
CA SER A 181 3.68 32.86 31.22
C SER A 181 4.52 31.60 30.98
N SER A 182 5.52 31.38 31.83
CA SER A 182 6.40 30.20 31.86
C SER A 182 5.70 28.83 31.88
N SER A 183 4.39 28.78 32.11
CA SER A 183 3.56 27.56 32.10
C SER A 183 3.19 27.05 30.69
N GLU A 184 3.27 27.88 29.65
CA GLU A 184 2.90 27.47 28.28
C GLU A 184 4.08 26.85 27.51
N ARG A 185 5.32 27.13 27.92
CA ARG A 185 6.53 26.50 27.33
C ARG A 185 6.58 24.99 27.54
N SER A 186 5.94 24.47 28.59
CA SER A 186 5.83 23.02 28.84
C SER A 186 4.79 22.31 27.97
N LYS A 187 3.95 23.04 27.21
CA LYS A 187 2.94 22.44 26.32
C LYS A 187 3.47 21.98 24.96
N LEU A 188 4.72 22.30 24.64
CA LEU A 188 5.37 21.96 23.37
C LEU A 188 6.08 20.59 23.33
N ALA A 189 6.03 19.82 24.43
CA ALA A 189 6.40 18.41 24.40
C ALA A 189 5.35 17.60 23.62
N TRP A 190 5.76 16.48 23.03
CA TRP A 190 5.04 15.64 22.05
C TRP A 190 3.77 14.95 22.61
N VAL A 191 2.82 15.73 23.14
CA VAL A 191 1.96 15.44 24.31
C VAL A 191 2.65 16.01 25.56
N ALA A 192 2.25 17.21 25.97
CA ALA A 192 2.37 17.57 27.38
C ALA A 192 1.64 16.46 28.16
N PRO A 193 2.25 15.83 29.16
CA PRO A 193 1.54 14.89 30.02
C PRO A 193 0.54 15.71 30.86
N GLU A 194 -0.53 16.21 30.25
CA GLU A 194 -1.63 16.82 31.00
C GLU A 194 -2.31 15.77 31.88
N GLU A 195 -2.17 14.49 31.50
CA GLU A 195 -2.64 13.36 32.29
C GLU A 195 -1.54 12.29 32.31
N GLY A 196 -0.97 12.03 33.49
CA GLY A 196 -0.10 10.87 33.71
C GLY A 196 -0.81 9.55 33.35
N PRO A 197 -0.12 8.41 33.40
CA PRO A 197 -0.75 7.12 33.09
C PRO A 197 -1.99 6.89 33.97
N LYS A 198 -3.17 6.83 33.35
CA LYS A 198 -4.44 6.49 34.01
C LYS A 198 -4.74 5.01 33.86
N LEU A 199 -5.31 4.39 34.89
CA LEU A 199 -5.87 3.05 34.76
C LEU A 199 -7.10 3.12 33.86
N LEU A 200 -7.32 2.10 33.02
CA LEU A 200 -8.45 2.08 32.07
C LEU A 200 -9.81 2.35 32.73
N LYS A 201 -10.01 1.87 33.96
CA LYS A 201 -11.22 2.11 34.77
C LYS A 201 -11.46 3.58 35.13
N ASP A 202 -10.42 4.40 35.12
CA ASP A 202 -10.45 5.82 35.50
C ASP A 202 -10.50 6.73 34.26
N VAL A 203 -10.56 6.14 33.06
CA VAL A 203 -10.74 6.86 31.79
C VAL A 203 -12.23 6.95 31.50
N SER A 204 -12.80 8.15 31.60
CA SER A 204 -14.17 8.41 31.19
C SER A 204 -14.28 8.27 29.67
N VAL A 205 -15.01 7.26 29.20
CA VAL A 205 -15.45 7.19 27.80
C VAL A 205 -16.55 8.24 27.65
N LYS A 206 -16.22 9.41 27.08
CA LYS A 206 -17.25 10.35 26.64
C LYS A 206 -18.01 9.71 25.48
N ASP A 207 -19.30 10.01 25.36
CA ASP A 207 -20.11 9.49 24.26
C ASP A 207 -19.48 9.84 22.90
N ASP A 208 -19.32 8.82 22.06
CA ASP A 208 -18.66 8.89 20.75
C ASP A 208 -19.25 9.95 19.80
N ASN A 209 -20.49 10.35 20.10
CA ASN A 209 -21.30 11.28 19.33
C ASN A 209 -21.11 12.76 19.70
N GLU A 210 -20.58 13.07 20.89
CA GLU A 210 -20.55 14.46 21.40
C GLU A 210 -19.30 15.23 20.96
N PHE A 211 -18.23 14.53 20.57
CA PHE A 211 -16.94 15.15 20.24
C PHE A 211 -16.67 15.30 18.74
N ARG A 212 -17.54 14.77 17.85
CA ARG A 212 -17.29 14.77 16.40
C ARG A 212 -17.91 15.98 15.72
N LEU A 213 -17.14 16.60 14.82
CA LEU A 213 -17.69 17.51 13.82
C LEU A 213 -18.47 16.65 12.82
N ARG A 214 -19.79 16.82 12.83
CA ARG A 214 -20.67 16.15 11.88
C ARG A 214 -20.60 16.88 10.54
N PHE A 215 -21.28 16.30 9.56
CA PHE A 215 -21.42 16.91 8.28
C PHE A 215 -22.92 16.96 7.96
N ALA A 216 -23.36 18.13 7.51
CA ALA A 216 -24.68 18.33 6.97
C ALA A 216 -24.71 17.83 5.51
N GLU A 217 -25.93 17.70 4.99
CA GLU A 217 -26.19 17.27 3.62
C GLU A 217 -25.75 15.82 3.32
N GLU A 218 -26.20 15.28 2.19
CA GLU A 218 -25.99 13.88 1.84
C GLU A 218 -24.50 13.60 1.53
N GLU A 219 -23.84 14.55 0.88
CA GLU A 219 -22.41 14.55 0.54
C GLU A 219 -21.56 14.39 1.79
N GLY A 220 -21.88 15.22 2.78
CA GLY A 220 -21.23 15.23 4.08
C GLY A 220 -21.51 13.96 4.85
N ALA A 221 -22.76 13.50 4.87
CA ALA A 221 -23.15 12.28 5.58
C ALA A 221 -22.43 11.02 5.05
N GLU A 222 -22.29 10.89 3.73
CA GLU A 222 -21.55 9.77 3.11
C GLU A 222 -20.05 9.82 3.49
N PHE A 223 -19.44 11.01 3.45
CA PHE A 223 -18.05 11.19 3.89
C PHE A 223 -17.87 10.93 5.39
N GLY A 224 -18.80 11.41 6.21
CA GLY A 224 -18.85 11.21 7.65
C GLY A 224 -18.97 9.73 8.02
N ARG A 225 -19.76 8.95 7.26
CA ARG A 225 -19.85 7.49 7.44
C ARG A 225 -18.48 6.83 7.27
N VAL A 226 -17.75 7.18 6.21
CA VAL A 226 -16.39 6.65 5.94
C VAL A 226 -15.41 6.98 7.07
N LEU A 227 -15.57 8.13 7.71
CA LEU A 227 -14.80 8.54 8.89
C LEU A 227 -15.26 7.87 10.20
N GLY A 228 -16.34 7.09 10.19
CA GLY A 228 -16.91 6.45 11.38
C GLY A 228 -17.94 7.28 12.14
N GLY A 229 -18.59 8.24 11.48
CA GLY A 229 -19.67 9.07 12.02
C GLY A 229 -19.39 10.58 12.05
N GLY A 230 -18.17 11.00 11.69
CA GLY A 230 -17.78 12.42 11.69
C GLY A 230 -16.28 12.62 11.86
N LEU A 231 -15.85 13.88 11.79
CA LEU A 231 -14.46 14.28 11.92
C LEU A 231 -14.10 14.56 13.38
N VAL A 232 -12.97 14.02 13.84
CA VAL A 232 -12.51 14.16 15.23
C VAL A 232 -11.60 15.38 15.37
N PRO A 233 -11.90 16.36 16.24
CA PRO A 233 -10.99 17.45 16.57
C PRO A 233 -9.63 16.95 17.08
N GLY A 234 -8.55 17.63 16.71
CA GLY A 234 -7.18 17.24 17.07
C GLY A 234 -6.67 15.96 16.39
N SER A 235 -7.33 15.52 15.33
CA SER A 235 -6.90 14.39 14.50
C SER A 235 -6.32 14.82 13.16
N MET A 236 -5.57 13.92 12.53
CA MET A 236 -5.07 14.09 11.17
C MET A 236 -5.60 13.01 10.23
N VAL A 237 -6.21 13.44 9.12
CA VAL A 237 -6.80 12.60 8.08
C VAL A 237 -6.02 12.76 6.77
N LEU A 238 -5.42 11.67 6.29
CA LEU A 238 -4.76 11.63 4.99
C LEU A 238 -5.75 11.23 3.90
N VAL A 239 -5.87 12.01 2.83
CA VAL A 239 -6.63 11.66 1.63
C VAL A 239 -5.67 11.41 0.47
N GLY A 240 -5.49 10.13 0.16
CA GLY A 240 -4.69 9.60 -0.94
C GLY A 240 -5.52 9.36 -2.21
N GLY A 241 -4.82 9.22 -3.34
CA GLY A 241 -5.44 8.84 -4.62
C GLY A 241 -4.68 9.38 -5.82
N ASP A 242 -5.02 8.86 -7.00
CA ASP A 242 -4.36 9.22 -8.25
C ASP A 242 -4.57 10.72 -8.60
N PRO A 243 -3.64 11.37 -9.32
CA PRO A 243 -3.85 12.72 -9.82
C PRO A 243 -5.12 12.81 -10.70
N GLY A 244 -5.96 13.81 -10.45
CA GLY A 244 -7.20 14.02 -11.20
C GLY A 244 -8.39 13.16 -10.80
N VAL A 245 -8.27 12.30 -9.77
CA VAL A 245 -9.40 11.48 -9.29
C VAL A 245 -10.50 12.31 -8.60
N GLY A 246 -10.17 13.51 -8.10
CA GLY A 246 -11.11 14.44 -7.47
C GLY A 246 -10.82 14.78 -6.00
N LYS A 247 -9.61 14.52 -5.47
CA LYS A 247 -9.25 14.76 -4.05
C LYS A 247 -9.50 16.21 -3.58
N SER A 248 -8.93 17.18 -4.28
CA SER A 248 -9.12 18.61 -3.98
C SER A 248 -10.57 19.04 -4.14
N THR A 249 -11.28 18.46 -5.11
CA THR A 249 -12.72 18.72 -5.30
C THR A 249 -13.53 18.24 -4.09
N LEU A 250 -13.30 17.00 -3.66
CA LEU A 250 -13.95 16.42 -2.49
C LEU A 250 -13.69 17.26 -1.24
N LEU A 251 -12.42 17.56 -0.95
CA LEU A 251 -12.08 18.27 0.28
C LEU A 251 -12.48 19.74 0.26
N LEU A 252 -12.55 20.40 -0.90
CA LEU A 252 -13.09 21.75 -1.00
C LEU A 252 -14.60 21.77 -0.75
N GLN A 253 -15.35 20.77 -1.26
CA GLN A 253 -16.77 20.61 -0.93
C GLN A 253 -16.97 20.34 0.57
N ILE A 254 -16.22 19.40 1.14
CA ILE A 254 -16.30 19.06 2.56
C ILE A 254 -15.94 20.27 3.45
N ALA A 255 -14.92 21.06 3.07
CA ALA A 255 -14.56 22.29 3.77
C ALA A 255 -15.69 23.33 3.71
N GLY A 256 -16.36 23.45 2.56
CA GLY A 256 -17.55 24.28 2.41
C GLY A 256 -18.68 23.85 3.35
N LEU A 257 -19.03 22.56 3.35
CA LEU A 257 -20.08 22.01 4.23
C LEU A 257 -19.76 22.19 5.71
N LEU A 258 -18.51 21.93 6.12
CA LEU A 258 -18.07 22.13 7.50
C LEU A 258 -18.17 23.60 7.94
N SER A 259 -17.94 24.53 7.01
CA SER A 259 -17.99 25.97 7.30
C SER A 259 -19.40 26.51 7.49
N GLN A 260 -20.42 25.78 7.01
CA GLN A 260 -21.84 26.14 7.07
C GLN A 260 -22.55 25.51 8.29
N GLU A 261 -21.97 24.48 8.92
CA GLU A 261 -22.55 23.89 10.13
C GLU A 261 -22.32 24.76 11.38
N GLY A 262 -23.25 25.69 11.64
CA GLY A 262 -23.43 26.30 12.96
C GLY A 262 -24.20 25.36 13.89
N ASN A 263 -23.56 24.93 14.99
CA ASN A 263 -24.12 23.97 15.93
C ASN A 263 -25.14 24.66 16.86
N GLY A 264 -26.32 25.04 16.37
CA GLY A 264 -27.37 25.70 17.17
C GLY A 264 -27.04 27.13 17.66
N ASP A 265 -25.76 27.47 17.76
CA ASP A 265 -25.25 28.82 17.95
C ASP A 265 -25.01 29.47 16.58
N LYS A 266 -25.48 30.70 16.42
CA LYS A 266 -25.59 31.45 15.15
C LYS A 266 -24.27 31.87 14.49
N GLU A 267 -23.16 31.17 14.76
CA GLU A 267 -21.85 31.48 14.18
C GLU A 267 -21.34 30.32 13.31
N ASN A 268 -20.93 30.66 12.08
CA ASN A 268 -20.27 29.75 11.16
C ASN A 268 -18.94 29.25 11.72
N LYS A 269 -18.64 27.96 11.52
CA LYS A 269 -17.34 27.40 11.89
C LYS A 269 -16.25 27.94 10.97
N CYS A 270 -15.17 28.43 11.57
CA CYS A 270 -13.97 28.84 10.85
C CYS A 270 -13.26 27.59 10.28
N VAL A 271 -13.13 27.50 8.96
CA VAL A 271 -12.41 26.43 8.25
C VAL A 271 -11.32 27.07 7.39
N LEU A 272 -10.10 26.55 7.43
CA LEU A 272 -8.97 27.08 6.65
C LEU A 272 -8.57 26.09 5.55
N TYR A 273 -8.70 26.49 4.28
CA TYR A 273 -8.20 25.73 3.13
C TYR A 273 -6.89 26.32 2.66
N VAL A 274 -5.81 25.57 2.79
CA VAL A 274 -4.47 25.94 2.36
C VAL A 274 -4.11 25.22 1.07
N SER A 275 -3.79 25.97 0.01
CA SER A 275 -3.24 25.40 -1.21
C SER A 275 -1.82 25.88 -1.47
N GLY A 276 -0.94 24.96 -1.85
CA GLY A 276 0.38 25.29 -2.41
C GLY A 276 0.42 25.18 -3.93
N GLU A 277 -0.62 24.62 -4.56
CA GLU A 277 -0.68 24.38 -6.01
C GLU A 277 -1.51 25.43 -6.75
N GLU A 278 -2.61 25.88 -6.15
CA GLU A 278 -3.59 26.78 -6.78
C GLU A 278 -3.62 28.16 -6.11
N SER A 279 -3.85 29.21 -6.90
CA SER A 279 -4.02 30.56 -6.35
C SER A 279 -5.38 30.71 -5.64
N THR A 280 -5.50 31.69 -4.76
CA THR A 280 -6.77 31.98 -4.06
C THR A 280 -7.93 32.27 -5.03
N GLN A 281 -7.66 32.93 -6.16
CA GLN A 281 -8.68 33.18 -7.19
C GLN A 281 -9.13 31.90 -7.89
N GLN A 282 -8.21 30.97 -8.16
CA GLN A 282 -8.54 29.68 -8.77
C GLN A 282 -9.39 28.82 -7.81
N LEU A 283 -9.03 28.79 -6.53
CA LEU A 283 -9.82 28.14 -5.49
C LEU A 283 -11.22 28.75 -5.37
N ALA A 284 -11.33 30.08 -5.38
CA ALA A 284 -12.63 30.76 -5.31
C ALA A 284 -13.53 30.42 -6.51
N LEU A 285 -12.97 30.37 -7.73
CA LEU A 285 -13.70 29.94 -8.92
C LEU A 285 -14.18 28.48 -8.81
N ARG A 286 -13.38 27.59 -8.23
CA ARG A 286 -13.78 26.20 -7.98
C ARG A 286 -14.86 26.12 -6.91
N ALA A 287 -14.69 26.80 -5.79
CA ALA A 287 -15.68 26.85 -4.71
C ALA A 287 -17.05 27.33 -5.23
N SER A 288 -17.06 28.38 -6.06
CA SER A 288 -18.29 28.87 -6.70
C SER A 288 -18.95 27.83 -7.60
N ARG A 289 -18.19 27.07 -8.39
CA ARG A 289 -18.72 25.96 -9.22
C ARG A 289 -19.26 24.80 -8.40
N LEU A 290 -18.70 24.59 -7.21
CA LEU A 290 -19.11 23.56 -6.26
C LEU A 290 -20.27 24.02 -5.37
N GLU A 291 -20.86 25.18 -5.68
CA GLU A 291 -22.01 25.75 -4.95
C GLU A 291 -21.70 26.02 -3.46
N VAL A 292 -20.42 26.18 -3.11
CA VAL A 292 -20.00 26.61 -1.78
C VAL A 292 -20.32 28.10 -1.65
N ASP A 293 -21.30 28.44 -0.80
CA ASP A 293 -21.76 29.82 -0.65
C ASP A 293 -20.67 30.71 -0.03
N SER A 294 -20.05 31.54 -0.86
CA SER A 294 -19.02 32.51 -0.46
C SER A 294 -19.50 33.59 0.54
N GLN A 295 -20.80 33.84 0.64
CA GLN A 295 -21.38 34.88 1.50
C GLN A 295 -21.71 34.33 2.89
N GLN A 296 -21.96 33.03 3.01
CA GLN A 296 -22.40 32.35 4.24
C GLN A 296 -21.44 31.25 4.70
N SER A 297 -20.24 31.13 4.13
CA SER A 297 -19.22 30.18 4.58
C SER A 297 -18.19 30.83 5.47
N GLY A 298 -17.87 30.21 6.62
CA GLY A 298 -16.68 30.51 7.41
C GLY A 298 -15.37 30.00 6.78
N LEU A 299 -15.29 29.90 5.45
CA LEU A 299 -14.21 29.26 4.71
C LEU A 299 -13.12 30.28 4.31
N TYR A 300 -11.95 30.17 4.94
CA TYR A 300 -10.77 30.97 4.64
C TYR A 300 -9.89 30.25 3.62
N LEU A 301 -9.55 30.93 2.53
CA LEU A 301 -8.64 30.42 1.50
C LEU A 301 -7.25 31.04 1.69
N TYR A 302 -6.20 30.20 1.74
CA TYR A 302 -4.83 30.65 1.91
C TYR A 302 -3.90 29.96 0.91
N SER A 303 -3.24 30.75 0.07
CA SER A 303 -2.25 30.23 -0.89
C SER A 303 -0.86 30.37 -0.30
N ALA A 304 -0.31 29.29 0.25
CA ALA A 304 0.99 29.29 0.91
C ALA A 304 1.68 27.94 0.84
N THR A 305 3.02 27.98 0.79
CA THR A 305 3.88 26.79 0.75
C THR A 305 4.80 26.69 1.96
N ASN A 306 5.06 27.78 2.69
CA ASN A 306 5.87 27.74 3.91
C ASN A 306 5.04 27.27 5.11
N LEU A 307 5.41 26.14 5.71
CA LEU A 307 4.68 25.56 6.84
C LEU A 307 4.69 26.45 8.07
N GLU A 308 5.76 27.21 8.32
CA GLU A 308 5.84 28.09 9.50
C GLU A 308 4.76 29.18 9.45
N GLU A 309 4.51 29.74 8.26
CA GLU A 309 3.45 30.73 8.03
C GLU A 309 2.05 30.10 8.15
N ILE A 310 1.87 28.89 7.62
CA ILE A 310 0.62 28.14 7.73
C ILE A 310 0.29 27.85 9.20
N LEU A 311 1.25 27.35 9.96
CA LEU A 311 1.08 27.07 11.38
C LEU A 311 0.79 28.35 12.18
N ALA A 312 1.44 29.48 11.85
CA ALA A 312 1.15 30.77 12.48
C ALA A 312 -0.28 31.24 12.19
N CYS A 313 -0.75 31.03 10.96
CA CYS A 313 -2.13 31.29 10.58
C CYS A 313 -3.11 30.40 11.37
N MET A 314 -2.82 29.11 11.51
CA MET A 314 -3.62 28.17 12.33
C MET A 314 -3.71 28.62 13.79
N GLY A 315 -2.60 29.06 14.40
CA GLY A 315 -2.59 29.54 15.78
C GLY A 315 -3.37 30.84 16.00
N ARG A 316 -3.41 31.72 14.98
CA ARG A 316 -4.17 32.98 15.01
C ARG A 316 -5.66 32.79 14.77
N LEU A 317 -6.02 32.04 13.74
CA LEU A 317 -7.42 31.83 13.33
C LEU A 317 -8.13 30.79 14.19
N LYS A 318 -7.39 29.86 14.80
CA LYS A 318 -7.91 28.70 15.55
C LYS A 318 -9.11 28.03 14.85
N PRO A 319 -8.97 27.65 13.57
CA PRO A 319 -10.07 27.07 12.81
C PRO A 319 -10.51 25.73 13.40
N ALA A 320 -11.78 25.37 13.25
CA ALA A 320 -12.28 24.06 13.64
C ALA A 320 -11.67 22.93 12.78
N ALA A 321 -11.42 23.24 11.49
CA ALA A 321 -10.77 22.31 10.56
C ALA A 321 -9.81 23.03 9.59
N VAL A 322 -8.75 22.32 9.19
CA VAL A 322 -7.76 22.78 8.20
C VAL A 322 -7.62 21.76 7.08
N VAL A 323 -7.54 22.21 5.83
CA VAL A 323 -7.19 21.38 4.68
C VAL A 323 -5.84 21.81 4.12
N ILE A 324 -4.92 20.87 3.91
CA ILE A 324 -3.62 21.09 3.26
C ILE A 324 -3.59 20.42 1.89
N ASP A 325 -3.61 21.21 0.83
CA ASP A 325 -3.63 20.79 -0.59
C ASP A 325 -2.38 21.28 -1.36
N SER A 326 -1.28 20.53 -1.43
CA SER A 326 -1.06 19.18 -0.94
C SER A 326 0.19 19.12 -0.04
N ILE A 327 0.41 18.03 0.70
CA ILE A 327 1.60 17.92 1.56
C ILE A 327 2.91 17.98 0.78
N GLN A 328 2.87 17.61 -0.51
CA GLN A 328 4.03 17.66 -1.40
C GLN A 328 4.51 19.09 -1.66
N THR A 329 3.63 20.08 -1.60
CA THR A 329 3.96 21.48 -1.90
C THR A 329 4.39 22.29 -0.69
N VAL A 330 4.12 21.81 0.52
CA VAL A 330 4.40 22.52 1.76
C VAL A 330 5.80 22.19 2.25
N TYR A 331 6.57 23.17 2.75
CA TYR A 331 7.94 22.98 3.23
C TYR A 331 8.26 23.63 4.58
N LEU A 332 9.27 23.06 5.24
CA LEU A 332 9.93 23.58 6.43
C LEU A 332 11.35 24.00 6.07
N ALA A 333 11.72 25.26 6.29
CA ALA A 333 13.05 25.77 5.98
C ALA A 333 14.16 25.07 6.78
N GLN A 334 13.85 24.63 8.01
CA GLN A 334 14.79 23.94 8.90
C GLN A 334 14.95 22.45 8.56
N ALA A 335 14.05 21.87 7.75
CA ALA A 335 14.11 20.47 7.36
C ALA A 335 15.07 20.27 6.17
N LYS A 336 15.76 19.13 6.15
CA LYS A 336 16.66 18.78 5.05
C LYS A 336 15.87 18.25 3.85
N GLY A 337 16.30 18.66 2.65
CA GLY A 337 15.75 18.19 1.38
C GLY A 337 14.87 19.23 0.69
N ALA A 338 14.64 19.04 -0.61
CA ALA A 338 13.73 19.88 -1.38
C ALA A 338 12.26 19.61 -1.01
N ALA A 339 11.39 20.53 -1.37
CA ALA A 339 9.96 20.34 -1.19
C ALA A 339 9.44 19.10 -1.93
N GLY A 340 8.58 18.32 -1.27
CA GLY A 340 8.08 17.06 -1.79
C GLY A 340 9.04 15.87 -1.64
N SER A 341 10.23 16.06 -1.07
CA SER A 341 11.10 14.94 -0.68
C SER A 341 10.51 14.18 0.51
N GLN A 342 10.80 12.87 0.63
CA GLN A 342 10.25 12.02 1.69
C GLN A 342 10.58 12.53 3.10
N SER A 343 11.80 13.03 3.32
CA SER A 343 12.23 13.59 4.60
C SER A 343 11.42 14.84 4.96
N GLN A 344 11.23 15.71 3.98
CA GLN A 344 10.53 16.97 4.19
C GLN A 344 9.03 16.75 4.42
N ILE A 345 8.40 15.84 3.66
CA ILE A 345 7.00 15.44 3.83
C ILE A 345 6.77 14.88 5.24
N ARG A 346 7.69 14.04 5.73
CA ARG A 346 7.62 13.46 7.08
C ARG A 346 7.66 14.52 8.18
N GLU A 347 8.61 15.44 8.10
CA GLU A 347 8.77 16.52 9.07
C GLU A 347 7.54 17.45 9.06
N CYS A 348 7.04 17.81 7.87
CA CYS A 348 5.86 18.65 7.72
C CYS A 348 4.61 17.97 8.31
N ALA A 349 4.38 16.69 7.99
CA ALA A 349 3.26 15.92 8.54
C ALA A 349 3.34 15.80 10.07
N THR A 350 4.55 15.61 10.60
CA THR A 350 4.79 15.52 12.05
C THR A 350 4.51 16.84 12.76
N ALA A 351 4.87 17.97 12.16
CA ALA A 351 4.57 19.30 12.68
C ALA A 351 3.07 19.61 12.63
N LEU A 352 2.41 19.27 11.51
CA LEU A 352 0.95 19.43 11.37
C LEU A 352 0.19 18.59 12.39
N LEU A 353 0.57 17.33 12.62
CA LEU A 353 -0.07 16.47 13.62
C LEU A 353 0.07 17.05 15.05
N GLN A 354 1.22 17.62 15.37
CA GLN A 354 1.42 18.29 16.67
C GLN A 354 0.54 19.53 16.81
N ALA A 355 0.48 20.37 15.78
CA ALA A 355 -0.38 21.55 15.79
C ALA A 355 -1.87 21.17 15.87
N ALA A 356 -2.29 20.13 15.14
CA ALA A 356 -3.64 19.58 15.21
C ALA A 356 -4.00 19.22 16.66
N LYS A 357 -3.15 18.44 17.34
CA LYS A 357 -3.38 18.05 18.74
C LYS A 357 -3.34 19.22 19.71
N LEU A 358 -2.36 20.10 19.57
CA LEU A 358 -2.16 21.25 20.47
C LEU A 358 -3.36 22.21 20.44
N TYR A 359 -3.87 22.50 19.24
CA TYR A 359 -4.97 23.44 19.06
C TYR A 359 -6.34 22.74 18.98
N SER A 360 -6.40 21.41 19.11
CA SER A 360 -7.60 20.60 18.90
C SER A 360 -8.28 20.85 17.54
N ILE A 361 -7.48 21.01 16.49
CA ILE A 361 -7.93 21.29 15.12
C ILE A 361 -7.99 19.99 14.33
N ALA A 362 -9.09 19.74 13.63
CA ALA A 362 -9.15 18.62 12.70
C ALA A 362 -8.39 18.94 11.41
N THR A 363 -7.41 18.14 11.02
CA THR A 363 -6.51 18.45 9.91
C THR A 363 -6.61 17.43 8.79
N PHE A 364 -7.06 17.85 7.61
CA PHE A 364 -6.99 17.07 6.38
C PHE A 364 -5.69 17.36 5.63
N VAL A 365 -5.09 16.31 5.09
CA VAL A 365 -3.88 16.40 4.29
C VAL A 365 -4.06 15.61 3.00
N ILE A 366 -3.85 16.27 1.86
CA ILE A 366 -3.88 15.62 0.55
C ILE A 366 -2.50 15.06 0.24
N GLY A 367 -2.47 13.79 -0.16
CA GLY A 367 -1.28 13.12 -0.67
C GLY A 367 -1.51 12.53 -2.05
N HIS A 368 -0.69 12.91 -3.03
CA HIS A 368 -0.67 12.28 -4.35
C HIS A 368 0.00 10.91 -4.34
N VAL A 369 -0.70 9.89 -4.83
CA VAL A 369 -0.17 8.52 -5.00
C VAL A 369 0.34 8.35 -6.44
N THR A 370 1.43 7.61 -6.62
CA THR A 370 1.96 7.33 -7.97
C THR A 370 1.25 6.12 -8.61
N LYS A 371 1.42 5.93 -9.93
CA LYS A 371 0.71 4.93 -10.75
C LYS A 371 0.82 3.47 -10.27
N SER A 372 1.77 3.13 -9.41
CA SER A 372 1.92 1.80 -8.82
C SER A 372 1.09 1.60 -7.54
N ARG A 373 0.25 2.56 -7.14
CA ARG A 373 -0.35 2.66 -5.77
C ARG A 373 0.70 2.72 -4.64
N GLU A 374 1.98 2.66 -4.97
CA GLU A 374 3.10 2.97 -4.10
C GLU A 374 3.39 4.46 -4.30
N LEU A 375 2.90 5.31 -3.41
CA LEU A 375 3.57 6.59 -3.18
C LEU A 375 5.06 6.21 -2.87
N ALA A 376 6.02 7.05 -3.21
CA ALA A 376 7.34 6.90 -2.61
C ALA A 376 7.21 7.48 -1.19
N GLY A 377 6.57 6.74 -0.25
CA GLY A 377 6.33 7.16 1.13
C GLY A 377 4.89 7.18 1.72
N PRO A 378 3.87 6.42 1.27
CA PRO A 378 2.53 6.47 1.82
C PRO A 378 2.50 5.66 3.10
N LYS A 379 3.12 4.46 3.14
CA LYS A 379 3.34 3.69 4.38
C LYS A 379 3.90 4.57 5.50
N MET A 380 4.82 5.47 5.19
CA MET A 380 5.38 6.37 6.20
C MET A 380 4.36 7.36 6.76
N LEU A 381 3.56 8.02 5.91
CA LEU A 381 2.48 8.92 6.36
C LEU A 381 1.30 8.15 6.98
N GLU A 382 0.92 7.02 6.40
CA GLU A 382 -0.12 6.11 6.87
C GLU A 382 0.10 5.71 8.33
N HIS A 383 1.35 5.49 8.74
CA HIS A 383 1.66 5.18 10.13
C HIS A 383 1.58 6.40 11.06
N LEU A 384 1.85 7.62 10.57
CA LEU A 384 1.83 8.85 11.35
C LEU A 384 0.41 9.39 11.60
N VAL A 385 -0.45 9.37 10.58
CA VAL A 385 -1.80 9.97 10.66
C VAL A 385 -2.78 9.07 11.42
N ASP A 386 -3.92 9.64 11.85
CA ASP A 386 -4.93 8.89 12.60
C ASP A 386 -5.92 8.15 11.68
N VAL A 387 -6.25 8.77 10.54
CA VAL A 387 -7.13 8.19 9.52
C VAL A 387 -6.49 8.28 8.13
N VAL A 388 -6.63 7.23 7.33
CA VAL A 388 -6.18 7.16 5.93
C VAL A 388 -7.34 6.78 5.05
N LEU A 389 -7.62 7.66 4.09
CA LEU A 389 -8.63 7.49 3.05
C LEU A 389 -7.97 7.43 1.68
N TYR A 390 -8.47 6.58 0.78
CA TYR A 390 -8.09 6.51 -0.62
C TYR A 390 -9.30 6.81 -1.49
N LEU A 391 -9.21 7.85 -2.32
CA LEU A 391 -10.16 8.10 -3.38
C LEU A 391 -9.67 7.37 -4.64
N GLU A 392 -10.38 6.30 -4.98
CA GLU A 392 -10.13 5.46 -6.15
C GLU A 392 -11.15 5.76 -7.26
N GLY A 393 -10.73 5.69 -8.51
CA GLY A 393 -11.64 5.70 -9.66
C GLY A 393 -10.88 6.01 -10.94
N GLU A 394 -11.21 5.28 -12.01
CA GLU A 394 -10.56 5.49 -13.30
C GLU A 394 -11.19 6.67 -14.06
N ARG A 395 -10.45 7.25 -15.01
CA ARG A 395 -10.87 8.47 -15.72
C ARG A 395 -12.21 8.31 -16.44
N PHE A 396 -12.50 7.11 -16.93
CA PHE A 396 -13.71 6.78 -17.69
C PHE A 396 -14.79 6.11 -16.84
N GLU A 397 -14.50 5.82 -15.57
CA GLU A 397 -15.53 5.33 -14.65
C GLU A 397 -16.39 6.51 -14.21
N HIS A 398 -17.70 6.30 -14.18
CA HIS A 398 -18.65 7.31 -13.70
C HIS A 398 -18.57 7.53 -12.18
N HIS A 399 -17.88 6.63 -11.47
CA HIS A 399 -17.86 6.58 -10.01
C HIS A 399 -16.47 6.77 -9.43
N ARG A 400 -16.45 7.23 -8.19
CA ARG A 400 -15.27 7.40 -7.34
C ARG A 400 -15.57 6.73 -6.00
N LEU A 401 -14.69 5.83 -5.58
CA LEU A 401 -14.81 5.08 -4.33
C LEU A 401 -13.86 5.69 -3.31
N LEU A 402 -14.41 6.19 -2.21
CA LEU A 402 -13.65 6.64 -1.06
C LEU A 402 -13.55 5.49 -0.06
N ARG A 403 -12.35 4.95 0.13
CA ARG A 403 -12.09 3.78 0.97
C ARG A 403 -11.23 4.13 2.15
N THR A 404 -11.55 3.56 3.29
CA THR A 404 -10.70 3.66 4.48
C THR A 404 -9.67 2.53 4.49
N THR A 405 -8.41 2.82 4.80
CA THR A 405 -7.39 1.78 5.04
C THR A 405 -6.90 1.77 6.49
N LYS A 406 -7.01 2.92 7.17
CA LYS A 406 -6.73 3.09 8.60
C LYS A 406 -7.75 4.06 9.17
N ASN A 407 -8.38 3.70 10.28
CA ASN A 407 -9.24 4.60 11.02
C ASN A 407 -9.13 4.28 12.51
N ARG A 408 -8.60 5.22 13.29
CA ARG A 408 -8.51 5.09 14.75
C ARG A 408 -9.83 5.40 15.47
N TYR A 409 -10.81 5.95 14.75
CA TYR A 409 -12.06 6.47 15.31
C TYR A 409 -13.30 5.77 14.74
N GLY A 410 -13.12 4.70 13.96
CA GLY A 410 -14.21 4.04 13.25
C GLY A 410 -13.73 2.81 12.51
N ALA A 411 -14.66 2.16 11.81
CA ALA A 411 -14.35 0.95 11.08
C ALA A 411 -13.52 1.26 9.81
N THR A 412 -12.63 0.35 9.44
CA THR A 412 -11.79 0.49 8.24
C THR A 412 -12.46 -0.03 6.97
N ASP A 413 -13.60 -0.68 7.12
CA ASP A 413 -14.30 -1.40 6.07
C ASP A 413 -15.51 -0.60 5.54
N GLU A 414 -15.63 0.67 5.93
CA GLU A 414 -16.60 1.60 5.34
C GLU A 414 -16.12 2.14 3.98
N VAL A 415 -17.05 2.29 3.03
CA VAL A 415 -16.79 2.80 1.68
C VAL A 415 -17.86 3.80 1.25
N GLY A 416 -17.39 4.98 0.85
CA GLY A 416 -18.20 6.05 0.27
C GLY A 416 -18.20 5.93 -1.25
N VAL A 417 -19.38 6.00 -1.88
CA VAL A 417 -19.50 5.98 -3.34
C VAL A 417 -19.94 7.36 -3.81
N PHE A 418 -19.19 7.93 -4.75
CA PHE A 418 -19.47 9.25 -5.32
C PHE A 418 -19.52 9.17 -6.84
N LYS A 419 -20.28 10.07 -7.47
CA LYS A 419 -20.28 10.30 -8.92
C LYS A 419 -19.79 11.71 -9.21
N MET A 420 -19.01 11.87 -10.27
CA MET A 420 -18.56 13.20 -10.70
C MET A 420 -19.69 13.89 -11.49
N ALA A 421 -20.21 14.98 -10.94
CA ALA A 421 -21.20 15.86 -11.56
C ALA A 421 -20.56 17.21 -11.93
N PRO A 422 -21.21 18.05 -12.76
CA PRO A 422 -20.71 19.38 -13.10
C PRO A 422 -20.46 20.29 -11.88
N ASN A 423 -21.27 20.13 -10.84
CA ASN A 423 -21.18 20.87 -9.56
C ASN A 423 -20.42 20.12 -8.47
N GLY A 424 -19.60 19.11 -8.81
CA GLY A 424 -18.72 18.41 -7.87
C GLY A 424 -19.02 16.93 -7.71
N LEU A 425 -18.52 16.34 -6.64
CA LEU A 425 -18.78 14.95 -6.28
C LEU A 425 -20.10 14.86 -5.52
N LYS A 426 -21.03 14.08 -6.07
CA LYS A 426 -22.33 13.77 -5.44
C LYS A 426 -22.32 12.34 -4.90
N PRO A 427 -22.83 12.09 -3.68
CA PRO A 427 -22.89 10.75 -3.13
C PRO A 427 -23.84 9.88 -3.95
N VAL A 428 -23.57 8.59 -3.95
CA VAL A 428 -24.49 7.57 -4.44
C VAL A 428 -24.94 6.78 -3.22
N LEU A 429 -26.08 7.17 -2.67
CA LEU A 429 -26.66 6.54 -1.48
C LEU A 429 -27.11 5.11 -1.80
N ASP A 430 -27.74 4.92 -2.96
CA ASP A 430 -28.16 3.62 -3.44
C ASP A 430 -27.40 3.21 -4.72
N PRO A 431 -26.32 2.41 -4.60
CA PRO A 431 -25.56 1.91 -5.75
C PRO A 431 -26.36 0.88 -6.55
N SER A 432 -27.54 0.49 -6.08
CA SER A 432 -28.40 -0.50 -6.72
C SER A 432 -29.08 0.04 -7.98
N ILE A 433 -29.23 1.36 -8.10
CA ILE A 433 -29.80 2.02 -9.29
C ILE A 433 -28.99 1.70 -10.55
N PHE A 434 -27.69 1.41 -10.42
CA PHE A 434 -26.82 1.06 -11.55
C PHE A 434 -27.28 -0.20 -12.31
N PHE A 435 -28.08 -1.07 -11.69
CA PHE A 435 -28.56 -2.32 -12.28
C PHE A 435 -29.85 -2.18 -13.08
N ALA A 436 -30.63 -1.12 -12.81
CA ALA A 436 -31.89 -0.88 -13.49
C ALA A 436 -31.69 -0.36 -14.92
N GLU A 437 -30.58 0.35 -15.19
CA GLU A 437 -30.28 0.91 -16.52
C GLU A 437 -29.77 -0.16 -17.51
N SER A 438 -29.01 -1.16 -17.05
CA SER A 438 -28.42 -2.19 -17.93
C SER A 438 -29.40 -3.31 -18.32
N THR A 439 -30.47 -3.54 -17.54
CA THR A 439 -31.49 -4.55 -17.87
C THR A 439 -32.43 -4.14 -19.01
N ALA A 440 -32.48 -2.84 -19.36
CA ALA A 440 -33.38 -2.31 -20.39
C ALA A 440 -33.06 -2.79 -21.82
N ASN A 441 -31.81 -3.22 -22.08
CA ASN A 441 -31.36 -3.50 -23.45
C ASN A 441 -31.36 -4.99 -23.85
N GLY A 442 -31.78 -5.93 -23.00
CA GLY A 442 -32.13 -7.32 -23.36
C GLY A 442 -31.05 -8.21 -24.02
N LEU A 443 -29.85 -7.67 -24.30
CA LEU A 443 -28.83 -8.24 -25.19
C LEU A 443 -27.68 -8.98 -24.48
N SER A 444 -27.62 -8.97 -23.15
CA SER A 444 -26.49 -9.56 -22.42
C SER A 444 -26.91 -10.72 -21.52
N TYR A 445 -25.93 -11.57 -21.19
CA TYR A 445 -25.99 -12.70 -20.27
C TYR A 445 -25.38 -12.36 -18.88
N PRO A 446 -25.73 -11.23 -18.23
CA PRO A 446 -25.01 -10.81 -17.05
C PRO A 446 -25.34 -11.68 -15.85
N ALA A 447 -24.33 -11.97 -15.06
CA ALA A 447 -24.48 -12.50 -13.71
C ALA A 447 -24.32 -11.36 -12.71
N VAL A 448 -25.22 -11.24 -11.74
CA VAL A 448 -25.09 -10.23 -10.68
C VAL A 448 -24.47 -10.86 -9.45
N ALA A 449 -23.26 -10.43 -9.10
CA ALA A 449 -22.63 -10.71 -7.82
C ALA A 449 -23.12 -9.71 -6.78
N ILE A 450 -23.25 -10.15 -5.53
CA ILE A 450 -23.35 -9.22 -4.39
C ILE A 450 -22.00 -9.28 -3.71
N THR A 451 -21.16 -8.27 -3.93
CA THR A 451 -19.88 -8.16 -3.25
C THR A 451 -19.98 -7.40 -1.94
N MET A 452 -19.00 -7.53 -1.05
CA MET A 452 -18.86 -6.68 0.12
C MET A 452 -17.63 -5.80 -0.05
N GLU A 453 -17.86 -4.49 0.00
CA GLU A 453 -16.80 -3.52 0.23
C GLU A 453 -16.85 -3.15 1.71
N GLY A 454 -16.21 -4.04 2.47
CA GLY A 454 -16.18 -4.04 3.92
C GLY A 454 -17.53 -4.32 4.59
N THR A 455 -18.22 -3.33 5.16
CA THR A 455 -19.60 -3.52 5.68
C THR A 455 -20.67 -3.28 4.63
N ARG A 456 -20.32 -2.63 3.50
CA ARG A 456 -21.28 -2.23 2.49
C ARG A 456 -21.45 -3.32 1.43
N PRO A 457 -22.65 -3.90 1.28
CA PRO A 457 -22.95 -4.75 0.12
C PRO A 457 -23.01 -3.87 -1.14
N LEU A 458 -22.29 -4.28 -2.18
CA LEU A 458 -22.36 -3.69 -3.51
C LEU A 458 -22.78 -4.77 -4.49
N LEU A 459 -23.83 -4.50 -5.25
CA LEU A 459 -24.15 -5.34 -6.39
C LEU A 459 -23.16 -5.01 -7.50
N VAL A 460 -22.70 -6.03 -8.22
CA VAL A 460 -21.73 -5.91 -9.31
C VAL A 460 -22.15 -6.80 -10.47
N GLU A 461 -22.30 -6.21 -11.66
CA GLU A 461 -22.67 -6.96 -12.87
C GLU A 461 -21.41 -7.53 -13.52
N ILE A 462 -21.46 -8.82 -13.85
CA ILE A 462 -20.37 -9.55 -14.50
C ILE A 462 -20.86 -10.05 -15.84
N GLN A 463 -20.16 -9.63 -16.88
CA GLN A 463 -20.44 -10.00 -18.26
C GLN A 463 -19.36 -10.95 -18.77
N ALA A 464 -19.78 -12.00 -19.46
CA ALA A 464 -18.88 -12.90 -20.15
C ALA A 464 -19.30 -13.04 -21.61
N LEU A 465 -18.30 -13.20 -22.48
CA LEU A 465 -18.46 -13.51 -23.90
C LEU A 465 -17.56 -14.71 -24.22
N CYS A 466 -18.19 -15.86 -24.39
CA CYS A 466 -17.61 -17.06 -24.98
C CYS A 466 -17.86 -17.01 -26.48
N SER A 467 -16.78 -16.98 -27.26
CA SER A 467 -16.86 -16.97 -28.73
C SER A 467 -15.97 -18.07 -29.30
N GLU A 468 -16.56 -18.89 -30.15
CA GLU A 468 -15.82 -19.82 -31.01
C GLU A 468 -15.10 -19.00 -32.08
N ILE A 469 -13.77 -19.14 -32.16
CA ILE A 469 -13.02 -18.58 -33.28
C ILE A 469 -13.14 -19.59 -34.42
N GLN A 470 -13.75 -19.17 -35.53
CA GLN A 470 -13.68 -19.92 -36.79
C GLN A 470 -12.31 -19.70 -37.43
N GLY A 471 -11.34 -20.59 -37.18
CA GLY A 471 -10.05 -20.56 -37.88
C GLY A 471 -8.97 -21.52 -37.36
N GLY A 472 -8.46 -22.37 -38.26
CA GLY A 472 -7.12 -23.01 -38.31
C GLY A 472 -6.53 -23.76 -37.10
N GLU A 473 -5.87 -24.90 -37.36
CA GLU A 473 -5.25 -25.84 -36.38
C GLU A 473 -4.21 -25.25 -35.39
N ASN A 474 -3.89 -23.94 -35.43
CA ASN A 474 -2.80 -23.33 -34.64
C ASN A 474 -3.15 -22.01 -33.93
N GLN A 475 -4.43 -21.69 -33.72
CA GLN A 475 -4.80 -20.44 -33.02
C GLN A 475 -4.92 -20.60 -31.50
N LYS A 476 -4.30 -19.66 -30.77
CA LYS A 476 -4.34 -19.57 -29.31
C LYS A 476 -5.65 -18.90 -28.87
N TYR A 477 -6.47 -19.58 -28.09
CA TYR A 477 -7.68 -19.01 -27.49
C TYR A 477 -7.34 -17.84 -26.57
N ILE A 478 -8.06 -16.73 -26.74
CA ILE A 478 -7.84 -15.51 -25.98
C ILE A 478 -8.59 -15.62 -24.66
N ARG A 479 -7.91 -15.29 -23.55
CA ARG A 479 -8.51 -15.13 -22.23
C ARG A 479 -8.25 -13.71 -21.78
N SER A 480 -9.29 -12.89 -21.82
CA SER A 480 -9.23 -11.51 -21.34
C SER A 480 -10.18 -11.35 -20.18
N ALA A 481 -9.72 -10.75 -19.08
CA ALA A 481 -10.52 -10.52 -17.90
C ALA A 481 -10.25 -9.12 -17.37
N ASN A 482 -11.27 -8.27 -17.41
CA ASN A 482 -11.24 -6.95 -16.80
C ASN A 482 -12.06 -7.00 -15.48
N GLY A 483 -11.46 -6.53 -14.39
CA GLY A 483 -12.08 -6.54 -13.07
C GLY A 483 -12.01 -7.87 -12.31
N VAL A 484 -11.45 -8.94 -12.89
CA VAL A 484 -11.30 -10.26 -12.24
C VAL A 484 -9.83 -10.70 -12.24
N ASN A 485 -9.39 -11.31 -11.15
CA ASN A 485 -8.04 -11.88 -11.05
C ASN A 485 -7.85 -13.10 -11.98
N TYR A 486 -6.80 -13.10 -12.80
CA TYR A 486 -6.51 -14.18 -13.75
C TYR A 486 -6.32 -15.56 -13.11
N ASN A 487 -5.63 -15.65 -11.96
CA ASN A 487 -5.42 -16.93 -11.28
C ASN A 487 -6.75 -17.50 -10.76
N ARG A 488 -7.61 -16.62 -10.21
CA ARG A 488 -8.98 -17.00 -9.79
C ARG A 488 -9.79 -17.50 -11.00
N LEU A 489 -9.74 -16.79 -12.13
CA LEU A 489 -10.43 -17.21 -13.35
C LEU A 489 -10.00 -18.59 -13.82
N PHE A 490 -8.69 -18.88 -13.88
CA PHE A 490 -8.19 -20.19 -14.31
C PHE A 490 -8.63 -21.31 -13.37
N MET A 491 -8.63 -21.06 -12.06
CA MET A 491 -9.16 -22.00 -11.07
C MET A 491 -10.64 -22.30 -11.32
N LEU A 492 -11.47 -21.27 -11.52
CA LEU A 492 -12.90 -21.44 -11.78
C LEU A 492 -13.17 -22.24 -13.06
N LEU A 493 -12.40 -21.99 -14.12
CA LEU A 493 -12.48 -22.76 -15.37
C LEU A 493 -12.09 -24.23 -15.18
N ALA A 494 -11.08 -24.52 -14.36
CA ALA A 494 -10.68 -25.88 -14.03
C ALA A 494 -11.77 -26.63 -13.25
N VAL A 495 -12.38 -25.96 -12.25
CA VAL A 495 -13.49 -26.52 -11.47
C VAL A 495 -14.70 -26.77 -12.36
N LEU A 496 -15.05 -25.81 -13.24
CA LEU A 496 -16.15 -25.94 -14.18
C LEU A 496 -15.98 -27.17 -15.09
N SER A 497 -14.79 -27.34 -15.67
CA SER A 497 -14.46 -28.49 -16.51
C SER A 497 -14.56 -29.81 -15.75
N LYS A 498 -13.93 -29.90 -14.57
CA LYS A 498 -13.83 -31.14 -13.81
C LYS A 498 -15.15 -31.56 -13.15
N HIS A 499 -15.87 -30.61 -12.56
CA HIS A 499 -17.02 -30.90 -11.69
C HIS A 499 -18.36 -30.68 -12.36
N ALA A 500 -18.48 -29.71 -13.28
CA ALA A 500 -19.71 -29.48 -14.05
C ALA A 500 -19.72 -30.18 -15.42
N GLY A 501 -18.55 -30.62 -15.92
CA GLY A 501 -18.43 -31.26 -17.24
C GLY A 501 -18.52 -30.29 -18.41
N ILE A 502 -18.36 -28.99 -18.16
CA ILE A 502 -18.45 -27.94 -19.18
C ILE A 502 -17.03 -27.52 -19.59
N PHE A 503 -16.63 -27.88 -20.81
CA PHE A 503 -15.29 -27.62 -21.31
C PHE A 503 -15.24 -26.35 -22.18
N VAL A 504 -14.83 -25.24 -21.57
CA VAL A 504 -14.71 -23.92 -22.24
C VAL A 504 -13.35 -23.78 -22.95
N GLY A 505 -12.56 -24.85 -23.06
CA GLY A 505 -11.18 -24.81 -23.58
C GLY A 505 -11.10 -24.41 -25.06
N GLY A 506 -12.09 -24.80 -25.85
CA GLY A 506 -12.17 -24.54 -27.30
C GLY A 506 -12.73 -23.16 -27.70
N THR A 507 -12.89 -22.23 -26.75
CA THR A 507 -13.47 -20.91 -26.99
C THR A 507 -12.57 -19.80 -26.46
N SER A 508 -12.61 -18.65 -27.11
CA SER A 508 -12.09 -17.41 -26.53
C SER A 508 -13.08 -16.87 -25.49
N LEU A 509 -12.55 -16.41 -24.37
CA LEU A 509 -13.31 -15.90 -23.24
C LEU A 509 -12.91 -14.46 -22.95
N PHE A 510 -13.89 -13.57 -23.00
CA PHE A 510 -13.77 -12.20 -22.54
C PHE A 510 -14.68 -12.02 -21.33
N LEU A 511 -14.13 -11.51 -20.23
CA LEU A 511 -14.84 -11.25 -18.98
C LEU A 511 -14.70 -9.77 -18.65
N ASN A 512 -15.80 -9.13 -18.29
CA ASN A 512 -15.83 -7.73 -17.92
C ASN A 512 -16.72 -7.51 -16.70
N VAL A 513 -16.22 -6.77 -15.73
CA VAL A 513 -17.00 -6.30 -14.59
C VAL A 513 -17.50 -4.89 -14.90
N THR A 514 -18.83 -4.73 -14.93
CA THR A 514 -19.46 -3.45 -15.28
C THR A 514 -19.20 -2.40 -14.21
N GLY A 515 -19.15 -1.13 -14.60
CA GLY A 515 -18.99 -0.01 -13.67
C GLY A 515 -17.57 0.22 -13.16
N GLY A 516 -16.58 -0.52 -13.68
CA GLY A 516 -15.17 -0.35 -13.30
C GLY A 516 -14.77 -1.02 -11.98
N PHE A 517 -15.71 -1.75 -11.37
CA PHE A 517 -15.44 -2.46 -10.14
C PHE A 517 -14.43 -3.59 -10.33
N LYS A 518 -13.63 -3.85 -9.28
CA LYS A 518 -12.66 -4.95 -9.25
C LYS A 518 -13.12 -5.94 -8.19
N ILE A 519 -13.34 -7.19 -8.61
CA ILE A 519 -13.74 -8.28 -7.72
C ILE A 519 -12.52 -8.72 -6.92
N ARG A 520 -12.58 -8.49 -5.60
CA ARG A 520 -11.47 -8.79 -4.66
C ARG A 520 -11.80 -9.88 -3.65
N GLU A 521 -13.03 -10.38 -3.65
CA GLU A 521 -13.46 -11.36 -2.66
C GLU A 521 -13.99 -12.67 -3.27
N PRO A 522 -13.87 -13.79 -2.53
CA PRO A 522 -14.35 -15.10 -2.94
C PRO A 522 -15.84 -15.21 -3.26
N ALA A 523 -16.67 -14.40 -2.61
CA ALA A 523 -18.13 -14.55 -2.69
C ALA A 523 -18.71 -14.31 -4.10
N ALA A 524 -17.95 -13.66 -4.98
CA ALA A 524 -18.32 -13.42 -6.37
C ALA A 524 -17.97 -14.58 -7.32
N ASP A 525 -17.28 -15.62 -6.86
CA ASP A 525 -16.86 -16.75 -7.70
C ASP A 525 -18.04 -17.38 -8.43
N LEU A 526 -19.15 -17.59 -7.71
CA LEU A 526 -20.36 -18.14 -8.31
C LEU A 526 -20.89 -17.25 -9.45
N ALA A 527 -20.92 -15.95 -9.26
CA ALA A 527 -21.38 -15.02 -10.29
C ALA A 527 -20.45 -15.02 -11.51
N VAL A 528 -19.12 -15.01 -11.30
CA VAL A 528 -18.15 -15.12 -12.40
C VAL A 528 -18.35 -16.42 -13.18
N LEU A 529 -18.47 -17.55 -12.50
CA LEU A 529 -18.67 -18.85 -13.15
C LEU A 529 -20.00 -18.89 -13.90
N MET A 530 -21.08 -18.37 -13.30
CA MET A 530 -22.39 -18.35 -13.94
C MET A 530 -22.44 -17.43 -15.16
N ALA A 531 -21.73 -16.29 -15.17
CA ALA A 531 -21.61 -15.46 -16.37
C ALA A 531 -21.00 -16.26 -17.54
N ILE A 532 -19.91 -16.99 -17.26
CA ILE A 532 -19.23 -17.85 -18.26
C ILE A 532 -20.19 -18.95 -18.75
N VAL A 533 -20.86 -19.65 -17.84
CA VAL A 533 -21.78 -20.74 -18.18
C VAL A 533 -22.97 -20.23 -19.00
N SER A 534 -23.54 -19.09 -18.60
CA SER A 534 -24.65 -18.42 -19.28
C SER A 534 -24.29 -18.08 -20.73
N SER A 535 -23.11 -17.48 -20.95
CA SER A 535 -22.60 -17.18 -22.29
C SER A 535 -22.22 -18.42 -23.10
N TYR A 536 -21.61 -19.43 -22.50
CA TYR A 536 -21.19 -20.65 -23.20
C TYR A 536 -22.37 -21.52 -23.62
N LEU A 537 -23.41 -21.61 -22.78
CA LEU A 537 -24.62 -22.39 -23.07
C LEU A 537 -25.69 -21.60 -23.84
N ASP A 538 -25.46 -20.31 -24.08
CA ASP A 538 -26.45 -19.40 -24.67
C ASP A 538 -27.80 -19.42 -23.92
N LYS A 539 -27.73 -19.47 -22.58
CA LYS A 539 -28.89 -19.57 -21.69
C LYS A 539 -28.88 -18.47 -20.65
N LYS A 540 -29.93 -17.65 -20.62
CA LYS A 540 -30.06 -16.54 -19.67
C LYS A 540 -30.20 -17.04 -18.24
N ILE A 541 -29.53 -16.36 -17.32
CA ILE A 541 -29.79 -16.48 -15.88
C ILE A 541 -31.18 -15.91 -15.61
N ALA A 542 -31.95 -16.56 -14.73
CA ALA A 542 -33.29 -16.14 -14.38
C ALA A 542 -33.31 -14.65 -13.94
N PRO A 543 -34.14 -13.79 -14.53
CA PRO A 543 -34.22 -12.38 -14.18
C PRO A 543 -34.47 -12.17 -12.68
N GLY A 544 -33.88 -11.11 -12.10
CA GLY A 544 -34.00 -10.85 -10.67
C GLY A 544 -33.29 -11.90 -9.78
N THR A 545 -32.29 -12.59 -10.33
CA THR A 545 -31.40 -13.50 -9.56
C THR A 545 -30.06 -12.86 -9.27
N ALA A 546 -29.72 -12.79 -7.97
CA ALA A 546 -28.37 -12.47 -7.52
C ALA A 546 -27.64 -13.75 -7.07
N LEU A 547 -26.31 -13.75 -7.20
CA LEU A 547 -25.47 -14.92 -6.99
C LEU A 547 -24.39 -14.62 -5.96
N VAL A 548 -24.31 -15.47 -4.94
CA VAL A 548 -23.33 -15.36 -3.86
C VAL A 548 -22.78 -16.74 -3.55
N GLY A 549 -21.46 -16.89 -3.52
CA GLY A 549 -20.82 -18.12 -3.10
C GLY A 549 -19.37 -18.20 -3.51
N GLU A 550 -18.52 -18.67 -2.59
CA GLU A 550 -17.16 -19.09 -2.91
C GLU A 550 -17.18 -20.50 -3.49
N ILE A 551 -16.35 -20.74 -4.51
CA ILE A 551 -16.23 -22.05 -5.15
C ILE A 551 -14.95 -22.73 -4.68
N GLY A 552 -15.11 -23.89 -4.04
CA GLY A 552 -14.00 -24.76 -3.69
C GLY A 552 -13.49 -25.56 -4.89
N LEU A 553 -12.25 -26.05 -4.79
CA LEU A 553 -11.64 -26.89 -5.83
C LEU A 553 -12.37 -28.22 -6.05
N GLY A 554 -13.15 -28.69 -5.07
CA GLY A 554 -13.98 -29.89 -5.18
C GLY A 554 -15.35 -29.64 -5.86
N GLY A 555 -15.62 -28.41 -6.31
CA GLY A 555 -16.90 -28.01 -6.88
C GLY A 555 -17.99 -27.78 -5.85
N GLU A 556 -17.66 -27.74 -4.56
CA GLU A 556 -18.56 -27.35 -3.48
C GLU A 556 -18.69 -25.83 -3.37
N LEU A 557 -19.87 -25.36 -2.97
CA LEU A 557 -20.08 -23.95 -2.61
C LEU A 557 -19.81 -23.75 -1.12
N ARG A 558 -18.87 -22.87 -0.82
CA ARG A 558 -18.41 -22.59 0.55
C ARG A 558 -19.14 -21.39 1.13
N ALA A 559 -19.28 -21.38 2.46
CA ALA A 559 -19.91 -20.30 3.20
C ALA A 559 -19.14 -18.98 3.03
N VAL A 560 -19.89 -17.87 2.97
CA VAL A 560 -19.32 -16.52 2.81
C VAL A 560 -19.70 -15.64 4.00
N GLY A 561 -18.88 -14.62 4.27
CA GLY A 561 -19.15 -13.65 5.32
C GLY A 561 -20.34 -12.74 5.02
N GLN A 562 -21.00 -12.25 6.07
CA GLN A 562 -22.07 -11.25 6.04
C GLN A 562 -23.23 -11.59 5.09
N LEU A 563 -23.61 -12.88 4.98
CA LEU A 563 -24.63 -13.35 4.05
C LEU A 563 -25.99 -12.65 4.21
N GLU A 564 -26.41 -12.41 5.45
CA GLU A 564 -27.68 -11.72 5.75
C GLU A 564 -27.71 -10.31 5.16
N ARG A 565 -26.64 -9.52 5.34
CA ARG A 565 -26.54 -8.16 4.76
C ARG A 565 -26.59 -8.17 3.24
N ARG A 566 -25.94 -9.16 2.60
CA ARG A 566 -25.99 -9.33 1.13
C ARG A 566 -27.42 -9.59 0.66
N VAL A 567 -28.14 -10.49 1.35
CA VAL A 567 -29.53 -10.84 1.00
C VAL A 567 -30.49 -9.68 1.24
N ILE A 568 -30.34 -8.96 2.35
CA ILE A 568 -31.11 -7.73 2.63
C ILE A 568 -30.89 -6.71 1.53
N GLU A 569 -29.65 -6.51 1.08
CA GLU A 569 -29.39 -5.54 0.01
C GLU A 569 -30.04 -5.94 -1.31
N ALA A 570 -29.89 -7.19 -1.73
CA ALA A 570 -30.58 -7.70 -2.91
C ALA A 570 -32.10 -7.49 -2.83
N GLN A 571 -32.70 -7.66 -1.65
CA GLN A 571 -34.12 -7.42 -1.43
C GLN A 571 -34.49 -5.95 -1.61
N LYS A 572 -33.70 -5.01 -1.07
CA LYS A 572 -33.93 -3.57 -1.24
C LYS A 572 -33.87 -3.14 -2.71
N VAL A 573 -32.93 -3.70 -3.47
CA VAL A 573 -32.78 -3.43 -4.92
C VAL A 573 -33.96 -3.97 -5.72
N GLY A 574 -34.71 -4.93 -5.18
CA GLY A 574 -35.84 -5.58 -5.84
C GLY A 574 -35.49 -6.90 -6.54
N PHE A 575 -34.38 -7.56 -6.16
CA PHE A 575 -34.15 -8.94 -6.60
C PHE A 575 -35.18 -9.88 -5.97
N GLN A 576 -35.71 -10.79 -6.78
CA GLN A 576 -36.74 -11.74 -6.33
C GLN A 576 -36.11 -12.96 -5.66
N ARG A 577 -34.86 -13.29 -6.02
CA ARG A 577 -34.17 -14.47 -5.52
C ARG A 577 -32.67 -14.28 -5.42
N VAL A 578 -32.05 -14.95 -4.44
CA VAL A 578 -30.59 -15.01 -4.26
C VAL A 578 -30.15 -16.46 -4.15
N VAL A 579 -29.20 -16.88 -5.00
CA VAL A 579 -28.55 -18.19 -4.88
C VAL A 579 -27.38 -18.04 -3.91
N VAL A 580 -27.37 -18.88 -2.88
CA VAL A 580 -26.41 -18.80 -1.76
C VAL A 580 -25.80 -20.17 -1.46
N PRO A 581 -24.59 -20.24 -0.88
CA PRO A 581 -24.05 -21.51 -0.38
C PRO A 581 -24.96 -22.10 0.69
N HIS A 582 -25.17 -23.42 0.63
CA HIS A 582 -25.89 -24.16 1.66
C HIS A 582 -25.06 -24.19 2.95
N SER A 583 -25.48 -23.43 3.97
CA SER A 583 -24.83 -23.37 5.28
C SER A 583 -25.45 -24.40 6.25
N GLN A 584 -24.67 -24.85 7.24
CA GLN A 584 -25.16 -25.71 8.32
C GLN A 584 -26.14 -25.00 9.26
N GLN A 585 -26.06 -23.67 9.35
CA GLN A 585 -26.92 -22.84 10.21
C GLN A 585 -28.22 -22.39 9.50
N GLY A 586 -28.46 -22.85 8.28
CA GLY A 586 -29.61 -22.44 7.47
C GLY A 586 -29.40 -21.10 6.75
N ALA A 587 -30.17 -20.89 5.69
CA ALA A 587 -30.16 -19.64 4.93
C ALA A 587 -30.88 -18.53 5.71
N PRO A 588 -30.40 -17.26 5.64
CA PRO A 588 -31.09 -16.14 6.28
C PRO A 588 -32.51 -16.04 5.74
N LYS A 589 -33.48 -15.86 6.64
CA LYS A 589 -34.88 -15.64 6.28
C LYS A 589 -35.11 -14.14 6.22
N VAL A 590 -35.20 -13.62 5.00
CA VAL A 590 -35.52 -12.22 4.74
C VAL A 590 -36.85 -12.18 4.01
N GLU A 591 -37.81 -11.41 4.51
CA GLU A 591 -39.12 -11.27 3.88
C GLU A 591 -39.00 -10.58 2.52
N GLY A 592 -39.81 -11.02 1.54
CA GLY A 592 -39.82 -10.42 0.20
C GLY A 592 -38.74 -10.89 -0.77
N ILE A 593 -37.83 -11.78 -0.37
CA ILE A 593 -36.83 -12.38 -1.28
C ILE A 593 -36.69 -13.89 -1.06
N ARG A 594 -36.62 -14.65 -2.17
CA ARG A 594 -36.45 -16.11 -2.13
C ARG A 594 -34.98 -16.49 -2.04
N VAL A 595 -34.55 -17.01 -0.90
CA VAL A 595 -33.17 -17.52 -0.75
C VAL A 595 -33.08 -18.98 -1.20
N VAL A 596 -32.20 -19.26 -2.17
CA VAL A 596 -32.03 -20.58 -2.80
C VAL A 596 -30.68 -21.17 -2.39
N PRO A 597 -30.65 -22.05 -1.38
CA PRO A 597 -29.40 -22.67 -0.92
C PRO A 597 -28.95 -23.79 -1.88
N VAL A 598 -27.67 -23.78 -2.25
CA VAL A 598 -27.06 -24.76 -3.17
C VAL A 598 -25.76 -25.32 -2.59
N LYS A 599 -25.48 -26.61 -2.84
CA LYS A 599 -24.30 -27.31 -2.28
C LYS A 599 -23.14 -27.37 -3.25
N SER A 600 -23.42 -27.49 -4.55
CA SER A 600 -22.41 -27.67 -5.58
C SER A 600 -22.61 -26.74 -6.77
N VAL A 601 -21.55 -26.57 -7.57
CA VAL A 601 -21.60 -25.79 -8.82
C VAL A 601 -22.68 -26.30 -9.77
N LYS A 602 -22.90 -27.62 -9.83
CA LYS A 602 -23.97 -28.24 -10.63
C LYS A 602 -25.36 -27.80 -10.16
N ASP A 603 -25.59 -27.84 -8.85
CA ASP A 603 -26.87 -27.39 -8.27
C ASP A 603 -27.09 -25.90 -8.54
N ALA A 604 -26.02 -25.11 -8.47
CA ALA A 604 -26.08 -23.67 -8.73
C ALA A 604 -26.43 -23.37 -10.19
N ILE A 605 -25.82 -24.07 -11.15
CA ILE A 605 -26.16 -23.96 -12.58
C ILE A 605 -27.62 -24.33 -12.82
N ALA A 606 -28.05 -25.47 -12.27
CA ALA A 606 -29.43 -25.93 -12.41
C ALA A 606 -30.44 -24.95 -11.78
N ALA A 607 -30.11 -24.36 -10.63
CA ALA A 607 -30.96 -23.38 -9.98
C ALA A 607 -31.01 -22.05 -10.76
N ALA A 608 -29.87 -21.55 -11.22
CA ALA A 608 -29.75 -20.20 -11.80
C ALA A 608 -30.27 -20.07 -13.24
N LEU A 609 -30.27 -21.17 -14.02
CA LEU A 609 -30.76 -21.20 -15.40
C LEU A 609 -32.22 -21.64 -15.55
N GLN A 610 -32.95 -21.79 -14.44
CA GLN A 610 -34.37 -22.20 -14.40
C GLN A 610 -35.33 -21.08 -14.76
#